data_AF-A0A0F9KDN8-F1
#
_entry.id   AF-A0A0F9KDN8-F1
#
_cell.length_a   1.000
_cell.length_b   1.000
_cell.length_c   1.000
_cell.angle_alpha   90.00
_cell.angle_beta   90.00
_cell.angle_gamma   90.00
#
_symmetry.space_group_name_H-M   'P 1'
#
loop_
_entity.id
_entity.type
_entity.pdbx_description
1 polymer ?
#
loop_
_entity_poly.entity_id
_entity_poly.type
_entity_poly.pdbx_seq_one_letter_code
_entity_poly.pdbx_strand_id
1 'polypeptide(L)' 'MATVFDEVSIKGLRVTHFYQLLSYMKDRDEAGWYYGNREQFEQRHKDLQKWLEGIIDYASSEGIIIPKK' A
#
# COMPACT_ATOMS: atom_id res chain seq x y z
N MET A 1 9.62 -14.08 23.30
CA MET A 1 8.68 -14.24 22.17
C MET A 1 8.39 -12.86 21.63
N ALA A 2 8.64 -12.62 20.35
CA ALA A 2 8.26 -11.36 19.71
C ALA A 2 6.78 -11.44 19.35
N THR A 3 6.00 -10.42 19.72
CA THR A 3 4.61 -10.30 19.25
C THR A 3 4.66 -9.94 17.77
N VAL A 4 4.05 -10.78 16.93
CA VAL A 4 3.87 -10.49 15.51
C VAL A 4 2.65 -9.58 15.39
N PHE A 5 2.82 -8.46 14.70
CA PHE A 5 1.72 -7.55 14.36
C PHE A 5 1.30 -7.87 12.92
N ASP A 6 0.31 -8.73 12.78
CA ASP A 6 -0.21 -9.28 11.52
C ASP A 6 -1.49 -8.57 11.04
N GLU A 7 -2.19 -7.89 11.94
CA GLU A 7 -3.42 -7.14 11.67
C GLU A 7 -3.24 -5.65 12.03
N VAL A 8 -3.64 -4.75 11.13
CA VAL A 8 -3.76 -3.32 11.43
C VAL A 8 -5.16 -2.82 11.09
N SER A 9 -5.79 -2.12 12.04
CA SER A 9 -7.08 -1.47 11.78
C SER A 9 -6.89 -0.29 10.81
N ILE A 10 -7.68 -0.28 9.74
CA ILE A 10 -7.74 0.86 8.80
C ILE A 10 -8.75 1.94 9.23
N LYS A 11 -9.22 1.92 10.49
CA LYS A 11 -10.21 2.87 11.00
C LYS A 11 -9.73 4.31 10.84
N GLY A 12 -10.54 5.13 10.17
CA GLY A 12 -10.21 6.53 9.85
C GLY A 12 -9.52 6.72 8.49
N LEU A 13 -9.08 5.64 7.84
CA LEU A 13 -8.60 5.71 6.46
C LEU A 13 -9.77 5.71 5.47
N ARG A 14 -9.57 6.42 4.36
CA ARG A 14 -10.52 6.59 3.25
C ARG A 14 -9.85 6.09 1.98
N VAL A 15 -10.63 5.86 0.94
CA VAL A 15 -10.10 5.36 -0.33
C VAL A 15 -9.04 6.31 -0.91
N THR A 16 -9.20 7.61 -0.67
CA THR A 16 -8.25 8.65 -1.09
C THR A 16 -6.88 8.50 -0.45
N HIS A 17 -6.79 7.99 0.79
CA HIS A 17 -5.50 7.74 1.44
C HIS A 17 -4.76 6.59 0.75
N PHE A 18 -5.46 5.53 0.35
CA PHE A 18 -4.85 4.42 -0.40
C PHE A 18 -4.39 4.87 -1.80
N TYR A 19 -5.20 5.67 -2.50
CA TYR A 19 -4.78 6.28 -3.77
C TYR A 19 -3.58 7.23 -3.60
N GLN A 20 -3.52 7.98 -2.50
CA GLN A 20 -2.36 8.82 -2.20
C GLN A 20 -1.09 7.98 -2.00
N LEU A 21 -1.18 6.85 -1.29
CA LEU A 21 -0.05 5.93 -1.15
C LEU A 21 0.40 5.33 -2.50
N LEU A 22 -0.56 4.93 -3.36
CA LEU A 22 -0.24 4.51 -4.73
C LEU A 22 0.44 5.62 -5.54
N SER A 23 0.01 6.88 -5.37
CA SER A 23 0.63 8.00 -6.07
C SER A 23 2.10 8.19 -5.68
N TYR A 24 2.46 7.95 -4.42
CA TYR A 24 3.86 8.00 -3.98
C TYR A 24 4.69 6.87 -4.59
N MET A 25 4.09 5.71 -4.80
CA MET A 25 4.78 4.61 -5.49
C MET A 25 5.02 4.94 -6.96
N LYS A 26 4.01 5.48 -7.64
CA LYS A 26 4.14 5.94 -9.03
C LYS A 26 5.19 7.04 -9.19
N ASP A 27 5.20 8.02 -8.27
CA ASP A 27 6.22 9.07 -8.24
C ASP A 27 7.63 8.48 -8.12
N ARG A 28 7.81 7.51 -7.22
CA ARG A 28 9.07 6.78 -7.12
C ARG A 28 9.46 6.09 -8.42
N ASP A 29 8.52 5.44 -9.11
CA ASP A 29 8.79 4.72 -10.35
C ASP A 29 9.17 5.67 -11.49
N GLU A 30 8.56 6.85 -11.54
CA GLU A 30 8.87 7.90 -12.51
C GLU A 30 10.22 8.57 -12.22
N ALA A 31 10.51 8.85 -10.95
CA ALA A 31 11.74 9.51 -10.53
C ALA A 31 12.96 8.57 -10.47
N GLY A 32 12.74 7.25 -10.37
CA GLY A 32 13.79 6.23 -10.43
C GLY A 32 14.75 6.21 -9.24
N TRP A 33 14.40 6.86 -8.13
CA TRP A 33 15.24 6.86 -6.93
C TRP A 33 15.02 5.60 -6.08
N TYR A 34 16.01 5.28 -5.25
CA TYR A 34 15.96 4.21 -4.27
C TYR A 34 16.78 4.60 -3.03
N TYR A 35 16.48 3.99 -1.88
CA TYR A 35 17.30 4.12 -0.67
C TYR A 35 17.96 2.77 -0.33
N GLY A 36 19.22 2.82 0.09
CA GLY A 36 19.98 1.65 0.51
C GLY A 36 20.28 0.68 -0.63
N ASN A 37 20.16 -0.63 -0.37
CA ASN A 37 20.38 -1.65 -1.38
C ASN A 37 19.23 -1.67 -2.40
N ARG A 38 19.57 -1.54 -3.68
CA ARG A 38 18.61 -1.44 -4.79
C ARG A 38 17.71 -2.67 -4.89
N GLU A 39 18.25 -3.88 -4.92
CA GLU A 39 17.45 -5.10 -5.10
C GLU A 39 16.42 -5.28 -3.98
N GLN A 40 16.85 -5.06 -2.74
CA GLN A 40 15.95 -5.12 -1.59
C GLN A 40 14.89 -4.01 -1.64
N PHE A 41 15.27 -2.81 -2.09
CA PHE A 41 14.33 -1.72 -2.25
C PHE A 41 13.27 -2.06 -3.31
N GLU A 42 13.68 -2.51 -4.50
CA GLU A 42 12.76 -2.90 -5.57
C GLU A 42 11.80 -4.01 -5.12
N GLN A 43 12.30 -4.97 -4.36
CA GLN A 43 11.48 -6.05 -3.81
C GLN A 43 10.43 -5.49 -2.83
N ARG A 44 10.86 -4.69 -1.84
CA ARG A 44 9.95 -4.04 -0.89
C ARG A 44 8.93 -3.15 -1.59
N HIS A 45 9.35 -2.43 -2.63
CA HIS A 45 8.48 -1.56 -3.41
C HIS A 45 7.37 -2.35 -4.09
N LYS A 46 7.71 -3.45 -4.78
CA LYS A 46 6.73 -4.36 -5.41
C LYS A 46 5.79 -5.01 -4.39
N ASP A 47 6.31 -5.40 -3.22
CA ASP A 47 5.50 -6.03 -2.17
C ASP A 47 4.47 -5.03 -1.60
N LEU A 48 4.88 -3.78 -1.38
CA LEU A 48 3.98 -2.72 -0.93
C LEU A 48 2.92 -2.36 -1.98
N GLN A 49 3.30 -2.31 -3.25
CA GLN A 49 2.36 -2.04 -4.34
C GLN A 49 1.29 -3.13 -4.41
N LYS A 50 1.69 -4.41 -4.43
CA LYS A 50 0.75 -5.54 -4.43
C LYS A 50 -0.17 -5.53 -3.22
N TRP A 51 0.36 -5.17 -2.05
CA TRP A 51 -0.43 -5.07 -0.83
C TRP A 51 -1.51 -3.97 -0.93
N LEU A 52 -1.17 -2.79 -1.44
CA LEU A 52 -2.15 -1.70 -1.64
C LEU A 52 -3.20 -2.03 -2.69
N GLU A 53 -2.78 -2.58 -3.83
CA GLU A 53 -3.69 -3.03 -4.90
C GLU A 53 -4.66 -4.08 -4.35
N GLY A 54 -4.14 -5.08 -3.62
CA GLY A 54 -4.95 -6.10 -2.97
C GLY A 54 -5.98 -5.54 -1.98
N ILE A 55 -5.62 -4.52 -1.19
CA ILE A 55 -6.58 -3.86 -0.28
C ILE A 55 -7.71 -3.17 -1.07
N ILE A 56 -7.36 -2.45 -2.14
CA ILE A 56 -8.35 -1.71 -2.95
C ILE A 56 -9.26 -2.68 -3.71
N ASP A 57 -8.69 -3.74 -4.28
CA ASP A 57 -9.43 -4.76 -5.03
C ASP A 57 -10.36 -5.55 -4.10
N TYR A 58 -9.85 -6.01 -2.95
CA TYR A 58 -10.63 -6.72 -1.93
C TYR A 58 -11.80 -5.86 -1.41
N ALA A 59 -11.53 -4.59 -1.12
CA ALA A 59 -12.58 -3.66 -0.73
C ALA A 59 -13.65 -3.49 -1.83
N SER A 60 -13.22 -3.47 -3.09
CA SER A 60 -14.11 -3.33 -4.24
C SER A 60 -14.93 -4.61 -4.52
N SER A 61 -14.35 -5.80 -4.29
CA SER A 61 -14.97 -7.10 -4.60
C SER A 61 -15.95 -7.60 -3.54
N GLU A 62 -15.65 -7.38 -2.25
CA GLU A 62 -16.47 -7.87 -1.12
C GLU A 62 -17.64 -6.92 -0.77
N GLY A 63 -17.83 -5.84 -1.54
CA GLY A 63 -18.79 -4.79 -1.18
C GLY A 63 -18.43 -4.05 0.11
N ILE A 64 -17.18 -4.16 0.57
CA ILE A 64 -16.67 -3.46 1.75
C ILE A 64 -16.48 -1.99 1.38
N ILE A 65 -17.33 -1.14 1.92
CA ILE A 65 -17.28 0.30 1.66
C ILE A 65 -16.12 0.90 2.46
N ILE A 66 -14.96 1.06 1.84
CA ILE A 66 -14.01 2.09 2.30
C ILE A 66 -14.72 3.43 2.11
N PRO A 67 -14.82 4.29 3.14
CA PRO A 67 -15.53 5.54 3.03
C PRO A 67 -15.06 6.35 1.82
N LYS A 68 -15.96 6.51 0.85
CA LYS A 68 -15.86 7.50 -0.22
C LYS A 68 -16.35 8.82 0.37
N LYS A 69 -15.70 9.90 -0.05
CA LYS A 69 -15.85 11.25 0.49
C LYS A 69 -17.30 11.65 0.79
#